data_AF-A0A9E0PG68-F1
#
_entry.id   AF-A0A9E0PG68-F1
#
_cell.length_a   1.000
_cell.length_b   1.000
_cell.length_c   1.000
_cell.angle_alpha   90.00
_cell.angle_beta   90.00
_cell.angle_gamma   90.00
#
_symmetry.space_group_name_H-M   'P 1'
#
loop_
_entity.id
_entity.type
_entity.pdbx_description
1 polymer ?
#
loop_
_entity_poly.entity_id
_entity_poly.type
_entity_poly.pdbx_seq_one_letter_code
_entity_poly.pdbx_strand_id
1 'polypeptide(L)'
;VRDSLRFYRALFPGRSFGYHLYCVWKQFHNFTGVYVHRFIPWAVEQAVFTREGWQHLDEAVASKTGAIVVMSHIGNWELAARRLNQKGLPVMLYLGARFKEQVEKYQKEKLAETGIRIVTTDEKEKSPFALLEGIGFLRQGGIVSMAGDRIWGEQTWVEVDFLGHRVRLPDTPHLFALMSGAPLMTFFVHEKSPGHYHVTVSPGRIVKAATRADRKKAVLESAQAYADDLARFAAAHPFEWHHFEPFLGEKSVR
;
A
#
# COMPACT_ATOMS: atom_id res chain seq x y z
N VAL A 1 11.93 -15.30 -7.40
CA VAL A 1 11.40 -16.33 -8.35
C VAL A 1 10.53 -17.37 -7.65
N ARG A 2 11.03 -18.14 -6.67
CA ARG A 2 10.25 -19.19 -5.98
C ARG A 2 8.95 -18.65 -5.36
N ASP A 3 9.02 -17.54 -4.64
CA ASP A 3 7.86 -16.97 -3.95
C ASP A 3 6.84 -16.38 -4.95
N SER A 4 7.32 -15.73 -6.02
CA SER A 4 6.47 -15.30 -7.14
C SER A 4 5.76 -16.47 -7.84
N LEU A 5 6.45 -17.59 -8.06
CA LEU A 5 5.82 -18.81 -8.62
C LEU A 5 4.70 -19.33 -7.70
N ARG A 6 4.94 -19.33 -6.39
CA ARG A 6 3.93 -19.74 -5.41
C ARG A 6 2.72 -18.79 -5.43
N PHE A 7 2.96 -17.49 -5.54
CA PHE A 7 1.90 -16.50 -5.71
C PHE A 7 1.06 -16.74 -6.97
N TYR A 8 1.67 -16.90 -8.14
CA TYR A 8 0.92 -17.12 -9.38
C TYR A 8 0.20 -18.47 -9.43
N ARG A 9 0.70 -19.49 -8.72
CA ARG A 9 -0.04 -20.75 -8.53
C ARG A 9 -1.31 -20.55 -7.70
N ALA A 10 -1.27 -19.71 -6.66
CA ALA A 10 -2.45 -19.38 -5.87
C ALA A 10 -3.43 -18.47 -6.65
N LEU A 11 -2.90 -17.53 -7.43
CA LEU A 11 -3.71 -16.60 -8.24
C LEU A 11 -4.37 -17.31 -9.43
N PHE A 12 -3.67 -18.27 -10.05
CA PHE A 12 -4.13 -18.99 -11.24
C PHE A 12 -3.98 -20.52 -11.08
N PRO A 13 -4.76 -21.17 -10.19
CA PRO A 13 -4.57 -22.56 -9.81
C PRO A 13 -4.81 -23.57 -10.95
N GLY A 14 -5.61 -23.20 -11.96
CA GLY A 14 -5.89 -24.05 -13.13
C GLY A 14 -4.91 -23.88 -14.30
N ARG A 15 -3.87 -23.05 -14.17
CA ARG A 15 -2.91 -22.78 -15.26
C ARG A 15 -1.66 -23.65 -15.14
N SER A 16 -0.98 -23.86 -16.26
CA SER A 16 0.23 -24.69 -16.33
C SER A 16 1.43 -24.00 -15.66
N PHE A 17 2.43 -24.80 -15.28
CA PHE A 17 3.68 -24.28 -14.74
C PHE A 17 4.37 -23.28 -15.67
N GLY A 18 4.34 -23.53 -16.99
CA GLY A 18 4.89 -22.61 -17.99
C GLY A 18 4.19 -21.24 -18.00
N TYR A 19 2.87 -21.21 -17.78
CA TYR A 19 2.14 -19.97 -17.63
C TYR A 19 2.56 -19.21 -16.36
N HIS A 20 2.70 -19.91 -15.22
CA HIS A 20 3.19 -19.27 -14.00
C HIS A 20 4.59 -18.69 -14.16
N LEU A 21 5.48 -19.40 -14.86
CA LEU A 21 6.83 -18.92 -15.15
C LEU A 21 6.83 -17.67 -16.04
N TYR A 22 5.96 -17.64 -17.06
CA TYR A 22 5.73 -16.45 -17.87
C TYR A 22 5.26 -15.26 -17.02
N CYS A 23 4.32 -15.49 -16.10
CA CYS A 23 3.85 -14.44 -15.20
C CYS A 23 4.99 -13.89 -14.33
N VAL A 24 5.84 -14.75 -13.76
CA VAL A 24 7.02 -14.33 -13.00
C VAL A 24 7.96 -13.51 -13.88
N TRP A 25 8.30 -13.99 -15.07
CA TRP A 25 9.17 -13.26 -15.98
C TRP A 25 8.61 -11.86 -16.30
N LYS A 26 7.31 -11.78 -16.60
CA LYS A 26 6.64 -10.52 -16.93
C LYS A 26 6.58 -9.56 -15.75
N GLN A 27 6.30 -10.05 -14.55
CA GLN A 27 6.31 -9.25 -13.30
C GLN A 27 7.67 -8.62 -13.05
N PHE A 28 8.76 -9.39 -13.18
CA PHE A 28 10.12 -8.90 -13.01
C PHE A 28 10.48 -7.88 -14.10
N HIS A 29 10.03 -8.09 -15.33
CA HIS A 29 10.24 -7.13 -16.42
C HIS A 29 9.49 -5.82 -16.19
N ASN A 30 8.21 -5.87 -15.81
CA ASN A 30 7.41 -4.68 -15.48
C ASN A 30 8.03 -3.90 -14.31
N PHE A 31 8.56 -4.59 -13.30
CA PHE A 31 9.22 -3.93 -12.16
C PHE A 31 10.43 -3.07 -12.56
N THR A 32 11.09 -3.36 -13.70
CA THR A 32 12.17 -2.49 -14.19
C THR A 32 11.68 -1.09 -14.56
N GLY A 33 10.42 -0.95 -14.99
CA GLY A 33 9.77 0.34 -15.27
C GLY A 33 9.71 1.26 -14.05
N VAL A 34 9.59 0.71 -12.83
CA VAL A 34 9.61 1.50 -11.59
C VAL A 34 10.91 2.29 -11.45
N TYR A 35 12.04 1.70 -11.85
CA TYR A 35 13.36 2.36 -11.77
C TYR A 35 13.55 3.44 -12.84
N VAL A 36 12.90 3.32 -14.01
CA VAL A 36 12.95 4.34 -15.06
C VAL A 36 12.50 5.68 -14.50
N HIS A 37 11.35 5.73 -13.82
CA HIS A 37 10.84 6.97 -13.22
C HIS A 37 11.64 7.45 -12.01
N ARG A 38 12.40 6.58 -11.36
CA ARG A 38 13.27 6.96 -10.24
C ARG A 38 14.53 7.68 -10.71
N PHE A 39 15.09 7.29 -11.85
CA PHE A 39 16.35 7.84 -12.35
C PHE A 39 16.21 8.82 -13.52
N ILE A 40 15.03 8.88 -14.16
CA ILE A 40 14.80 9.69 -15.35
C ILE A 40 13.72 10.75 -15.05
N PRO A 41 14.12 12.01 -14.73
CA PRO A 41 13.18 13.07 -14.37
C PRO A 41 12.12 13.38 -15.45
N TRP A 42 12.49 13.39 -16.73
CA TRP A 42 11.51 13.67 -17.80
C TRP A 42 10.41 12.59 -17.90
N ALA A 43 10.71 11.35 -17.51
CA ALA A 43 9.72 10.27 -17.50
C ALA A 43 8.64 10.51 -16.43
N VAL A 44 8.97 11.25 -15.37
CA VAL A 44 8.01 11.69 -14.35
C VAL A 44 7.10 12.79 -14.92
N GLU A 45 7.67 13.76 -15.65
CA GLU A 45 6.93 14.89 -16.22
C GLU A 45 5.94 14.47 -17.31
N GLN A 46 6.31 13.47 -18.12
CA GLN A 46 5.49 12.96 -19.22
C GLN A 46 4.43 11.95 -18.77
N ALA A 47 4.44 11.53 -17.50
CA ALA A 47 3.51 10.53 -17.01
C ALA A 47 2.06 11.03 -17.00
N VAL A 48 1.18 10.29 -17.70
CA VAL A 48 -0.25 10.60 -17.78
C VAL A 48 -0.99 9.83 -16.69
N PHE A 49 -1.85 10.53 -15.94
CA PHE A 49 -2.61 9.94 -14.85
C PHE A 49 -4.11 9.98 -15.15
N THR A 50 -4.74 8.81 -15.08
CA THR A 50 -6.19 8.67 -14.95
C THR A 50 -6.51 8.22 -13.53
N ARG A 51 -7.73 8.52 -13.05
CA ARG A 51 -8.10 8.27 -11.65
C ARG A 51 -9.55 7.84 -11.53
N GLU A 52 -9.81 6.98 -10.55
CA GLU A 52 -11.12 6.54 -10.10
C GLU A 52 -11.19 6.63 -8.58
N GLY A 53 -12.35 7.03 -8.04
CA GLY A 53 -12.56 7.13 -6.59
C GLY A 53 -11.88 8.32 -5.91
N TRP A 54 -11.20 9.18 -6.68
CA TRP A 54 -10.44 10.33 -6.15
C TRP A 54 -11.30 11.29 -5.31
N GLN A 55 -12.59 11.41 -5.63
CA GLN A 55 -13.54 12.23 -4.89
C GLN A 55 -13.56 11.89 -3.39
N HIS A 56 -13.28 10.64 -3.00
CA HIS A 56 -13.22 10.25 -1.59
C HIS A 56 -12.08 10.93 -0.83
N LEU A 57 -10.92 11.13 -1.48
CA LEU A 57 -9.80 11.87 -0.89
C LEU A 57 -10.13 13.36 -0.79
N ASP A 58 -10.68 13.94 -1.86
CA ASP A 58 -11.06 15.35 -1.88
C ASP A 58 -12.10 15.65 -0.80
N GLU A 59 -13.11 14.79 -0.63
CA GLU A 59 -14.14 14.89 0.41
C GLU A 59 -13.54 14.80 1.82
N ALA A 60 -12.63 13.85 2.07
CA ALA A 60 -11.99 13.67 3.36
C ALA A 60 -11.10 14.86 3.77
N VAL A 61 -10.43 15.46 2.79
CA VAL A 61 -9.59 16.65 2.99
C VAL A 61 -10.46 17.89 3.19
N ALA A 62 -11.47 18.09 2.35
CA ALA A 62 -12.37 19.25 2.41
C ALA A 62 -13.19 19.28 3.72
N SER A 63 -13.62 18.10 4.20
CA SER A 63 -14.34 17.95 5.47
C SER A 63 -13.44 18.02 6.72
N LYS A 64 -12.12 18.13 6.54
CA LYS A 64 -11.10 18.10 7.60
C LYS A 64 -11.15 16.84 8.49
N THR A 65 -11.74 15.76 8.01
CA THR A 65 -11.65 14.46 8.69
C THR A 65 -10.28 13.81 8.46
N GLY A 66 -9.63 14.18 7.35
CA GLY A 66 -8.45 13.48 6.84
C GLY A 66 -8.80 12.08 6.36
N ALA A 67 -7.81 11.38 5.81
CA ALA A 67 -7.98 10.00 5.36
C ALA A 67 -6.72 9.18 5.64
N ILE A 68 -6.92 7.90 5.94
CA ILE A 68 -5.86 6.91 5.94
C ILE A 68 -5.92 6.18 4.60
N VAL A 69 -4.79 6.12 3.93
CA VAL A 69 -4.62 5.39 2.68
C VAL A 69 -3.74 4.17 2.95
N VAL A 70 -4.30 2.99 2.71
CA VAL A 70 -3.54 1.74 2.67
C VAL A 70 -3.09 1.51 1.24
N MET A 71 -1.79 1.64 1.02
CA MET A 71 -1.17 1.36 -0.26
C MET A 71 -0.58 -0.05 -0.28
N SER A 72 -0.15 -0.47 -1.45
CA SER A 72 0.63 -1.69 -1.64
C SER A 72 1.77 -1.40 -2.60
N HIS A 73 2.74 -2.28 -2.67
CA HIS A 73 3.84 -2.21 -3.63
C HIS A 73 3.35 -2.58 -5.04
N ILE A 74 2.26 -1.95 -5.48
CA ILE A 74 1.64 -2.11 -6.79
C ILE A 74 2.03 -0.91 -7.64
N GLY A 75 2.49 -1.20 -8.86
CA GLY A 75 2.88 -0.21 -9.85
C GLY A 75 3.89 0.79 -9.29
N ASN A 76 3.77 2.05 -9.71
CA ASN A 76 4.65 3.13 -9.28
C ASN A 76 3.99 4.03 -8.22
N TRP A 77 3.95 3.54 -6.99
CA TRP A 77 3.36 4.26 -5.85
C TRP A 77 4.10 5.57 -5.52
N GLU A 78 5.41 5.66 -5.77
CA GLU A 78 6.19 6.89 -5.59
C GLU A 78 5.70 7.99 -6.52
N LEU A 79 5.52 7.64 -7.80
CA LEU A 79 5.01 8.56 -8.80
C LEU A 79 3.59 9.02 -8.44
N ALA A 80 2.75 8.11 -7.95
CA ALA A 80 1.42 8.44 -7.47
C ALA A 80 1.44 9.36 -6.24
N ALA A 81 2.34 9.13 -5.27
CA ALA A 81 2.51 10.00 -4.10
C ALA A 81 2.95 11.41 -4.48
N ARG A 82 3.91 11.53 -5.41
CA ARG A 82 4.34 12.83 -5.97
C ARG A 82 3.17 13.53 -6.66
N ARG A 83 2.34 12.78 -7.40
CA ARG A 83 1.17 13.32 -8.09
C ARG A 83 0.08 13.82 -7.14
N LEU A 84 -0.18 13.09 -6.05
CA LEU A 84 -1.08 13.52 -4.97
C LEU A 84 -0.64 14.88 -4.42
N ASN A 85 0.65 15.00 -4.09
CA ASN A 85 1.20 16.22 -3.51
C ASN A 85 1.19 17.41 -4.51
N GLN A 86 1.53 17.19 -5.79
CA GLN A 86 1.41 18.22 -6.84
C GLN A 86 -0.03 18.73 -7.04
N LYS A 87 -1.04 17.94 -6.67
CA LYS A 87 -2.45 18.34 -6.69
C LYS A 87 -2.87 19.12 -5.44
N GLY A 88 -1.92 19.42 -4.55
CA GLY A 88 -2.15 20.19 -3.32
C GLY A 88 -2.70 19.36 -2.16
N LEU A 89 -2.71 18.03 -2.28
CA LEU A 89 -3.17 17.18 -1.18
C LEU A 89 -2.06 17.02 -0.13
N PRO A 90 -2.34 17.30 1.16
CA PRO A 90 -1.35 17.16 2.22
C PRO A 90 -1.10 15.67 2.52
N VAL A 91 0.04 15.14 2.07
CA VAL A 91 0.39 13.72 2.23
C VAL A 91 1.51 13.51 3.25
N MET A 92 1.29 12.57 4.16
CA MET A 92 2.30 12.02 5.07
C MET A 92 2.49 10.53 4.79
N LEU A 93 3.72 10.09 4.57
CA LEU A 93 4.06 8.69 4.30
C LEU A 93 4.75 8.06 5.52
N TYR A 94 4.22 6.93 5.98
CA TYR A 94 4.95 6.04 6.89
C TYR A 94 5.75 5.06 6.05
N LEU A 95 7.07 5.17 6.12
CA LEU A 95 7.99 4.25 5.44
C LEU A 95 8.74 3.45 6.50
N GLY A 96 8.77 2.12 6.32
CA GLY A 96 9.70 1.28 7.06
C GLY A 96 11.14 1.68 6.73
N ALA A 97 12.03 1.64 7.71
CA ALA A 97 13.46 1.78 7.46
C ALA A 97 14.10 0.39 7.43
N ARG A 98 14.68 -0.03 6.31
CA ARG A 98 15.72 -1.05 6.32
C ARG A 98 17.06 -0.34 6.34
N PHE A 99 17.82 -0.54 7.41
CA PHE A 99 19.08 0.15 7.70
C PHE A 99 20.22 -0.06 6.67
N LYS A 100 20.01 -0.85 5.60
CA LYS A 100 21.09 -1.35 4.73
C LYS A 100 21.05 -0.91 3.27
N GLU A 101 20.04 -0.17 2.81
CA GLU A 101 19.93 0.16 1.37
C GLU A 101 20.09 1.67 1.11
N GLN A 102 21.20 2.06 0.48
CA GLN A 102 21.43 3.44 -0.02
C GLN A 102 20.28 3.95 -0.91
N VAL A 103 19.59 3.02 -1.58
CA VAL A 103 18.42 3.26 -2.42
C VAL A 103 17.23 3.82 -1.61
N GLU A 104 17.01 3.33 -0.38
CA GLU A 104 15.92 3.85 0.48
C GLU A 104 16.21 5.26 0.97
N LYS A 105 17.48 5.59 1.27
CA LYS A 105 17.87 6.94 1.68
C LYS A 105 17.63 7.94 0.55
N TYR A 106 18.10 7.63 -0.66
CA TYR A 106 17.87 8.46 -1.85
C TYR A 106 16.37 8.64 -2.16
N GLN A 107 15.60 7.55 -2.07
CA GLN A 107 14.14 7.58 -2.24
C GLN A 107 13.46 8.53 -1.24
N LYS A 108 13.83 8.44 0.04
CA LYS A 108 13.29 9.30 1.11
C LYS A 108 13.63 10.77 0.87
N GLU A 109 14.88 11.07 0.53
CA GLU A 109 15.31 12.44 0.23
C GLU A 109 14.51 13.03 -0.96
N LYS A 110 14.37 12.28 -2.05
CA LYS A 110 13.62 12.72 -3.24
C LYS A 110 12.13 12.96 -2.97
N LEU A 111 11.50 12.12 -2.15
CA LEU A 111 10.10 12.31 -1.77
C LEU A 111 9.95 13.54 -0.85
N ALA A 112 10.85 13.73 0.10
CA ALA A 112 10.84 14.89 1.00
C ALA A 112 11.05 16.21 0.23
N GLU A 113 11.94 16.23 -0.77
CA GLU A 113 12.14 17.38 -1.67
C GLU A 113 10.85 17.79 -2.39
N THR A 114 9.90 16.87 -2.61
CA THR A 114 8.62 17.22 -3.24
C THR A 114 7.65 17.91 -2.29
N GLY A 115 7.92 17.94 -0.98
CA GLY A 115 7.01 18.46 0.06
C GLY A 115 6.20 17.38 0.78
N ILE A 116 6.45 16.10 0.48
CA ILE A 116 5.81 14.98 1.18
C ILE A 116 6.47 14.80 2.54
N ARG A 117 5.66 14.75 3.61
CA ARG A 117 6.16 14.50 4.95
C ARG A 117 6.45 13.00 5.12
N ILE A 118 7.65 12.64 5.52
CA ILE A 118 8.06 11.25 5.70
C ILE A 118 8.28 10.97 7.18
N VAL A 119 7.58 9.97 7.69
CA VAL A 119 7.79 9.43 9.03
C VAL A 119 8.47 8.07 8.88
N THR A 120 9.72 7.99 9.32
CA THR A 120 10.47 6.73 9.36
C THR A 120 10.17 6.00 10.65
N THR A 121 9.77 4.74 10.53
CA THR A 121 9.66 3.82 11.67
C THR A 121 10.95 3.01 11.72
N ASP A 122 11.74 3.20 12.79
CA ASP A 122 12.92 2.37 13.05
C ASP A 122 12.45 0.93 13.37
N GLU A 123 13.24 -0.07 12.98
CA GLU A 123 12.92 -1.49 13.21
C GLU A 123 12.75 -1.81 14.70
N LYS A 124 13.36 -1.01 15.59
CA LYS A 124 13.37 -1.20 17.04
C LYS A 124 12.53 -0.22 17.85
N GLU A 125 12.08 0.89 17.26
CA GLU A 125 11.31 1.90 17.99
C GLU A 125 9.88 2.00 17.47
N LYS A 126 8.94 1.44 18.24
CA LYS A 126 7.54 1.87 18.20
C LYS A 126 7.42 3.24 18.84
N SER A 127 7.83 4.29 18.14
CA SER A 127 7.75 5.66 18.67
C SER A 127 6.27 6.09 18.78
N PRO A 128 5.72 6.26 20.01
CA PRO A 128 4.34 6.73 20.17
C PRO A 128 4.15 8.13 19.58
N PHE A 129 5.23 8.93 19.51
CA PHE A 129 5.24 10.25 18.89
C PHE A 129 4.91 10.20 17.40
N ALA A 130 5.44 9.20 16.67
CA ALA A 130 5.14 9.02 15.26
C ALA A 130 3.64 8.80 15.03
N LEU A 131 2.96 8.05 15.90
CA LEU A 131 1.50 7.85 15.81
C LEU A 131 0.72 9.12 16.15
N LEU A 132 1.12 9.85 17.20
CA LEU A 132 0.48 11.11 17.59
C LEU A 132 0.57 12.16 16.49
N GLU A 133 1.72 12.24 15.82
CA GLU A 133 1.96 13.13 14.68
C GLU A 133 0.98 12.86 13.53
N GLY A 134 0.79 11.59 13.16
CA GLY A 134 -0.17 11.22 12.13
C GLY A 134 -1.61 11.49 12.52
N ILE A 135 -1.99 11.29 13.79
CA ILE A 135 -3.34 11.62 14.28
C ILE A 135 -3.57 13.14 14.20
N GLY A 136 -2.57 13.94 14.60
CA GLY A 136 -2.61 15.38 14.46
C GLY A 136 -2.75 15.82 13.00
N PHE A 137 -2.04 15.16 12.09
CA PHE A 137 -2.11 15.42 10.67
C PHE A 137 -3.48 15.10 10.08
N LEU A 138 -4.07 13.95 10.42
CA LEU A 138 -5.44 13.58 10.01
C LEU A 138 -6.47 14.63 10.44
N ARG A 139 -6.39 15.10 11.70
CA ARG A 139 -7.30 16.13 12.25
C ARG A 139 -7.20 17.49 11.55
N GLN A 140 -6.13 17.73 10.81
CA GLN A 140 -5.96 18.94 9.99
C GLN A 140 -6.47 18.74 8.56
N GLY A 141 -7.07 17.59 8.25
CA GLY A 141 -7.47 17.21 6.88
C GLY A 141 -6.35 16.51 6.10
N GLY A 142 -5.28 16.07 6.78
CA GLY A 142 -4.16 15.36 6.17
C GLY A 142 -4.50 13.96 5.64
N ILE A 143 -3.72 13.48 4.68
CA ILE A 143 -3.75 12.09 4.19
C ILE A 143 -2.53 11.35 4.72
N VAL A 144 -2.77 10.33 5.55
CA VAL A 144 -1.72 9.44 6.05
C VAL A 144 -1.69 8.18 5.21
N SER A 145 -0.58 7.92 4.51
CA SER A 145 -0.39 6.70 3.72
C SER A 145 0.53 5.72 4.43
N MET A 146 0.09 4.46 4.48
CA MET A 146 0.82 3.34 5.09
C MET A 146 0.76 2.14 4.14
N ALA A 147 1.83 1.35 4.04
CA ALA A 147 1.73 0.10 3.28
C ALA A 147 0.97 -0.96 4.07
N GLY A 148 0.09 -1.68 3.38
CA GLY A 148 -0.68 -2.79 3.93
C GLY A 148 -0.12 -4.17 3.59
N ASP A 149 0.86 -4.28 2.70
CA ASP A 149 1.30 -5.56 2.12
C ASP A 149 2.68 -6.03 2.58
N ARG A 150 3.39 -5.25 3.41
CA ARG A 150 4.69 -5.62 3.98
C ARG A 150 4.75 -5.36 5.47
N ILE A 151 5.39 -6.27 6.19
CA ILE A 151 5.71 -6.14 7.61
C ILE A 151 7.18 -5.74 7.73
N TRP A 152 7.46 -4.65 8.44
CA TRP A 152 8.81 -4.18 8.70
C TRP A 152 9.18 -4.33 10.18
N GLY A 153 10.40 -4.83 10.45
CA GLY A 153 10.92 -5.00 11.80
C GLY A 153 9.97 -5.77 12.72
N GLU A 154 9.71 -5.22 13.90
CA GLU A 154 8.81 -5.80 14.93
C GLU A 154 7.37 -5.27 14.85
N GLN A 155 6.92 -4.87 13.66
CA GLN A 155 5.52 -4.49 13.45
C GLN A 155 4.57 -5.62 13.84
N THR A 156 3.50 -5.24 14.55
CA THR A 156 2.39 -6.14 14.84
C THR A 156 1.61 -6.45 13.57
N TRP A 157 0.94 -7.59 13.59
CA TRP A 157 0.26 -8.12 12.42
C TRP A 157 -1.01 -8.85 12.82
N VAL A 158 -1.90 -8.99 11.85
CA VAL A 158 -3.08 -9.85 11.91
C VAL A 158 -3.00 -10.88 10.79
N GLU A 159 -3.55 -12.06 11.06
CA GLU A 159 -3.63 -13.13 10.08
C GLU A 159 -4.96 -13.06 9.34
N VAL A 160 -4.90 -13.01 8.02
CA VAL A 160 -6.07 -12.92 7.13
C VAL A 160 -6.03 -14.04 6.09
N ASP A 161 -7.15 -14.28 5.42
CA ASP A 161 -7.24 -15.16 4.27
C ASP A 161 -6.94 -14.38 2.98
N PHE A 162 -6.01 -14.90 2.17
CA PHE A 162 -5.63 -14.32 0.88
C PHE A 162 -5.38 -15.43 -0.13
N LEU A 163 -6.17 -15.49 -1.20
CA LEU A 163 -6.08 -16.50 -2.27
C LEU A 163 -6.06 -17.96 -1.74
N GLY A 164 -6.80 -18.24 -0.67
CA GLY A 164 -6.87 -19.56 -0.04
C GLY A 164 -5.67 -19.91 0.86
N HIS A 165 -4.87 -18.91 1.24
CA HIS A 165 -3.75 -19.04 2.16
C HIS A 165 -3.91 -18.09 3.34
N ARG A 166 -3.42 -18.49 4.51
CA ARG A 166 -3.21 -17.59 5.65
C ARG A 166 -2.03 -16.67 5.34
N VAL A 167 -2.20 -15.37 5.51
CA VAL A 167 -1.13 -14.38 5.33
C VAL A 167 -1.12 -13.39 6.48
N ARG A 168 0.04 -12.84 6.79
CA ARG A 168 0.21 -11.83 7.84
C ARG A 168 0.27 -10.46 7.19
N LEU A 169 -0.60 -9.55 7.63
CA LEU A 169 -0.59 -8.16 7.21
C LEU A 169 -0.32 -7.25 8.41
N PRO A 170 0.38 -6.12 8.23
CA PRO A 170 0.53 -5.11 9.27
C PRO A 170 -0.84 -4.66 9.78
N ASP A 171 -1.03 -4.68 11.09
CA ASP A 171 -2.28 -4.25 11.71
C ASP A 171 -2.35 -2.72 11.89
N THR A 172 -1.20 -2.05 11.79
CA THR A 172 -1.03 -0.61 12.02
C THR A 172 -2.04 0.26 11.27
N PRO A 173 -2.28 0.13 9.95
CA PRO A 173 -3.20 1.03 9.26
C PRO A 173 -4.64 0.90 9.77
N HIS A 174 -5.05 -0.33 10.07
CA HIS A 174 -6.38 -0.67 10.55
C HIS A 174 -6.60 -0.23 11.99
N LEU A 175 -5.59 -0.43 12.85
CA LEU A 175 -5.58 0.10 14.22
C LEU A 175 -5.60 1.62 14.21
N PHE A 176 -4.86 2.25 13.30
CA PHE A 176 -4.81 3.70 13.18
C PHE A 176 -6.15 4.29 12.77
N ALA A 177 -6.88 3.63 11.86
CA ALA A 177 -8.24 4.00 11.50
C ALA A 177 -9.22 3.84 12.66
N LEU A 178 -9.10 2.74 13.41
CA LEU A 178 -9.91 2.51 14.61
C LEU A 178 -9.67 3.58 15.69
N MET A 179 -8.42 4.02 15.88
CA MET A 179 -8.05 5.00 16.90
C MET A 179 -8.38 6.44 16.51
N SER A 180 -8.15 6.80 15.25
CA SER A 180 -8.38 8.16 14.75
C SER A 180 -9.84 8.43 14.39
N GLY A 181 -10.60 7.38 14.04
CA GLY A 181 -11.93 7.49 13.45
C GLY A 181 -11.92 7.96 11.99
N ALA A 182 -10.74 8.16 11.39
CA ALA A 182 -10.61 8.56 10.00
C ALA A 182 -11.01 7.41 9.05
N PRO A 183 -11.59 7.72 7.88
CA PRO A 183 -11.85 6.73 6.86
C PRO A 183 -10.55 6.09 6.35
N LEU A 184 -10.58 4.76 6.21
CA LEU A 184 -9.49 3.99 5.63
C LEU A 184 -9.84 3.62 4.18
N MET A 185 -8.97 3.99 3.24
CA MET A 185 -9.16 3.77 1.81
C MET A 185 -8.02 2.90 1.28
N THR A 186 -8.30 2.02 0.33
CA THR A 186 -7.25 1.35 -0.43
C THR A 186 -6.83 2.24 -1.59
N PHE A 187 -5.54 2.35 -1.83
CA PHE A 187 -4.99 3.14 -2.93
C PHE A 187 -4.04 2.29 -3.75
N PHE A 188 -4.44 2.02 -4.97
CA PHE A 188 -3.63 1.24 -5.91
C PHE A 188 -3.32 2.06 -7.15
N VAL A 189 -2.11 1.91 -7.66
CA VAL A 189 -1.69 2.50 -8.93
C VAL A 189 -1.15 1.40 -9.82
N HIS A 190 -1.52 1.39 -11.08
CA HIS A 190 -0.92 0.51 -12.08
C HIS A 190 -0.63 1.25 -13.37
N GLU A 191 0.28 0.70 -14.16
CA GLU A 191 0.57 1.16 -15.50
C GLU A 191 -0.35 0.45 -16.51
N LYS A 192 -1.20 1.20 -17.21
CA LYS A 192 -2.08 0.66 -18.27
C LYS A 192 -1.33 0.43 -19.58
N SER A 193 -0.40 1.33 -19.87
CA SER A 193 0.53 1.31 -21.00
C SER A 193 1.73 2.16 -20.64
N PRO A 194 2.88 2.05 -21.33
CA PRO A 194 4.08 2.80 -21.01
C PRO A 194 3.82 4.30 -20.76
N GLY A 195 4.15 4.78 -19.56
CA GLY A 195 3.95 6.15 -19.09
C GLY A 195 2.49 6.55 -18.79
N HIS A 196 1.53 5.63 -18.83
CA HIS A 196 0.12 5.89 -18.56
C HIS A 196 -0.33 5.12 -17.32
N TYR A 197 -0.57 5.87 -16.24
CA TYR A 197 -0.92 5.34 -14.94
C TYR A 197 -2.40 5.52 -14.64
N HIS A 198 -2.95 4.56 -13.92
CA HIS A 198 -4.30 4.63 -13.38
C HIS A 198 -4.27 4.45 -11.87
N VAL A 199 -4.86 5.41 -11.16
CA VAL A 199 -5.02 5.39 -9.71
C VAL A 199 -6.45 5.01 -9.37
N THR A 200 -6.61 4.04 -8.48
CA THR A 200 -7.91 3.63 -7.95
C THR A 200 -7.91 3.85 -6.44
N VAL A 201 -8.93 4.56 -5.95
CA VAL A 201 -9.17 4.77 -4.52
C VAL A 201 -10.50 4.13 -4.15
N SER A 202 -10.52 3.27 -3.13
CA SER A 202 -11.78 2.69 -2.65
C SER A 202 -12.56 3.66 -1.75
N PRO A 203 -13.88 3.47 -1.58
CA PRO A 203 -14.64 4.18 -0.58
C PRO A 203 -14.03 4.04 0.83
N GLY A 204 -14.09 5.11 1.61
CA GLY A 204 -13.55 5.15 2.97
C GLY A 204 -14.30 4.25 3.93
N ARG A 205 -13.66 3.16 4.38
CA ARG A 205 -14.23 2.28 5.40
C ARG A 205 -13.96 2.79 6.81
N ILE A 206 -14.98 2.79 7.65
CA ILE A 206 -14.85 3.20 9.05
C ILE A 206 -14.64 1.97 9.91
N VAL A 207 -13.49 1.91 10.59
CA VAL A 207 -13.19 0.83 11.53
C VAL A 207 -13.72 1.23 12.90
N LYS A 208 -14.69 0.47 13.43
CA LYS A 208 -15.31 0.74 14.73
C LYS A 208 -15.33 -0.53 15.58
N ALA A 209 -15.20 -0.35 16.88
CA ALA A 209 -15.36 -1.41 17.87
C ALA A 209 -16.32 -0.92 18.95
N ALA A 210 -17.36 -1.71 19.25
CA ALA A 210 -18.36 -1.35 20.27
C ALA A 210 -17.76 -1.38 21.68
N THR A 211 -16.91 -2.38 21.95
CA THR A 211 -16.19 -2.53 23.21
C THR A 211 -14.69 -2.64 23.00
N ARG A 212 -13.91 -2.59 24.09
CA ARG A 212 -12.47 -2.87 24.03
C ARG A 212 -12.17 -4.31 23.58
N ALA A 213 -13.04 -5.26 23.90
CA ALA A 213 -12.90 -6.66 23.49
C ALA A 213 -13.04 -6.82 21.97
N ASP A 214 -13.87 -6.00 21.33
CA ASP A 214 -14.14 -6.09 19.88
C ASP A 214 -13.02 -5.49 19.01
N ARG A 215 -12.05 -4.77 19.59
CA ARG A 215 -11.01 -4.06 18.84
C ARG A 215 -10.20 -4.98 17.93
N LYS A 216 -9.79 -6.15 18.45
CA LYS A 216 -9.03 -7.15 17.67
C LYS A 216 -9.84 -7.64 16.48
N LYS A 217 -11.14 -7.90 16.69
CA LYS A 217 -12.06 -8.34 15.65
C LYS A 217 -12.26 -7.25 14.58
N ALA A 218 -12.50 -6.01 14.98
CA ALA A 218 -12.67 -4.90 14.05
C ALA A 218 -11.42 -4.64 13.18
N VAL A 219 -10.23 -4.73 13.78
CA VAL A 219 -8.95 -4.63 13.06
C VAL A 219 -8.80 -5.79 12.08
N LEU A 220 -9.11 -7.03 12.50
CA LEU A 220 -9.07 -8.21 11.64
C LEU A 220 -10.02 -8.10 10.44
N GLU A 221 -11.28 -7.70 10.66
CA GLU A 221 -12.26 -7.51 9.57
C GLU A 221 -11.84 -6.38 8.61
N SER A 222 -11.21 -5.34 9.15
CA SER A 222 -10.61 -4.29 8.34
C SER A 222 -9.46 -4.83 7.49
N ALA A 223 -8.53 -5.56 8.08
CA ALA A 223 -7.41 -6.16 7.35
C ALA A 223 -7.89 -7.17 6.30
N GLN A 224 -8.89 -7.98 6.61
CA GLN A 224 -9.45 -8.96 5.69
C GLN A 224 -10.00 -8.31 4.43
N ALA A 225 -10.84 -7.27 4.54
CA ALA A 225 -11.38 -6.67 3.31
C ALA A 225 -10.34 -5.89 2.50
N TYR A 226 -9.24 -5.42 3.13
CA TYR A 226 -8.09 -4.91 2.38
C TYR A 226 -7.37 -6.05 1.65
N ALA A 227 -7.20 -7.22 2.28
CA ALA A 227 -6.69 -8.41 1.61
C ALA A 227 -7.57 -8.82 0.42
N ASP A 228 -8.89 -8.71 0.54
CA ASP A 228 -9.84 -8.99 -0.53
C ASP A 228 -9.73 -7.97 -1.68
N ASP A 229 -9.58 -6.68 -1.37
CA ASP A 229 -9.30 -5.62 -2.34
C ASP A 229 -7.99 -5.90 -3.10
N LEU A 230 -6.93 -6.23 -2.38
CA LEU A 230 -5.63 -6.58 -2.94
C LEU A 230 -5.70 -7.83 -3.83
N ALA A 231 -6.43 -8.86 -3.39
CA ALA A 231 -6.61 -10.09 -4.17
C ALA A 231 -7.37 -9.85 -5.47
N ARG A 232 -8.45 -9.05 -5.43
CA ARG A 232 -9.19 -8.63 -6.63
C ARG A 232 -8.30 -7.83 -7.57
N PHE A 233 -7.57 -6.85 -7.04
CA PHE A 233 -6.69 -6.02 -7.85
C PHE A 233 -5.58 -6.86 -8.49
N ALA A 234 -4.92 -7.72 -7.72
CA ALA A 234 -3.86 -8.58 -8.24
C ALA A 234 -4.38 -9.58 -9.28
N ALA A 235 -5.62 -10.04 -9.19
CA ALA A 235 -6.23 -10.86 -10.24
C ALA A 235 -6.46 -10.08 -11.55
N ALA A 236 -6.89 -8.81 -11.45
CA ALA A 236 -7.13 -7.94 -12.61
C ALA A 236 -5.81 -7.41 -13.22
N HIS A 237 -4.79 -7.19 -12.39
CA HIS A 237 -3.51 -6.57 -12.77
C HIS A 237 -2.32 -7.42 -12.26
N PRO A 238 -2.18 -8.68 -12.72
CA PRO A 238 -1.29 -9.67 -12.10
C PRO A 238 0.19 -9.35 -12.15
N PHE A 239 0.63 -8.44 -13.03
CA PHE A 239 2.04 -8.10 -13.21
C PHE A 239 2.46 -6.83 -12.47
N GLU A 240 1.50 -6.14 -11.85
CA GLU A 240 1.70 -4.82 -11.25
C GLU A 240 2.05 -4.91 -9.76
N TRP A 241 1.71 -6.00 -9.08
CA TRP A 241 2.08 -6.16 -7.68
C TRP A 241 3.52 -6.62 -7.54
N HIS A 242 4.42 -5.72 -7.13
CA HIS A 242 5.86 -5.93 -7.02
C HIS A 242 6.26 -6.43 -5.62
N HIS A 243 5.60 -7.52 -5.18
CA HIS A 243 5.94 -8.23 -3.95
C HIS A 243 6.74 -9.50 -4.25
N PHE A 244 8.05 -9.43 -4.02
CA PHE A 244 8.99 -10.52 -4.33
C PHE A 244 9.42 -11.33 -3.10
N GLU A 245 9.01 -10.92 -1.91
CA GLU A 245 9.31 -11.58 -0.64
C GLU A 245 8.27 -12.66 -0.29
N PRO A 246 8.58 -13.59 0.63
CA PRO A 246 7.62 -14.57 1.12
C PRO A 246 6.38 -13.90 1.70
N PHE A 247 5.22 -14.15 1.08
CA PHE A 247 3.94 -13.55 1.47
C PHE A 247 2.89 -14.59 1.86
N LEU A 248 2.71 -15.61 1.00
CA LEU A 248 1.74 -16.67 1.25
C LEU A 248 2.21 -17.57 2.40
N GLY A 249 1.35 -17.81 3.39
CA GLY A 249 1.52 -18.81 4.44
C GLY A 249 0.84 -20.13 4.11
N GLU A 250 0.45 -20.86 5.14
CA GLU A 250 -0.21 -22.16 5.02
C GLU A 250 -1.53 -22.06 4.26
N LYS A 251 -1.99 -23.17 3.67
CA LYS A 251 -3.33 -23.20 3.05
C LYS A 251 -4.39 -23.02 4.13
N SER A 252 -5.36 -22.16 3.90
CA SER A 252 -6.47 -21.98 4.82
C SER A 252 -7.31 -23.26 4.85
N VAL A 253 -7.56 -23.78 6.05
CA VAL A 253 -8.55 -24.85 6.26
C VAL A 253 -9.92 -24.20 6.09
N ARG A 254 -10.64 -24.59 5.02
CA ARG A 254 -12.06 -24.24 4.83
C ARG A 254 -12.93 -25.29 5.47
#